data_AF-A0A949XBW4-F1
#
_entry.id   AF-A0A949XBW4-F1
#
_cell.length_a   1.000
_cell.length_b   1.000
_cell.length_c   1.000
_cell.angle_alpha   90.00
_cell.angle_beta   90.00
_cell.angle_gamma   90.00
#
_symmetry.space_group_name_H-M   'P 1'
#
loop_
_entity.id
_entity.type
_entity.pdbx_description
1 polymer ?
#
loop_
_entity_poly.entity_id
_entity_poly.type
_entity_poly.pdbx_seq_one_letter_code
_entity_poly.pdbx_strand_id
1 'polypeptide(L)'
;MAGYKLFNGKGNCNSCHLDGLSTTLMAGQTDTGTPASTRPLFTCFGYSNLGLPLNPRDAFYYQTKPDFFGFTPNPYGFGYRDLGLGTFLRSGFGSAPNPNSNWTQYAPLTDGQMQTSTARDVAMTPPQCPTTEAPGPYFQKEFFHNGYIKSLKQLVHFYNTRDAFPFKVTSGHCPAGKTEKVDCWPMPEVLNNEDMTVGNLMLSDTEENQIVAFLQTLTDGYTTPYPDINTFTGTCQTGGSAATQGNNTLIPTPPLPPCVNVICGVAPTPFPSPGIP
;
A
#
# COMPACT_ATOMS: atom_id res chain seq x y z
N MET A 1 20.57 -0.55 -13.55
CA MET A 1 21.31 -0.93 -12.33
C MET A 1 21.20 0.07 -11.17
N ALA A 2 21.18 1.40 -11.40
CA ALA A 2 21.10 2.39 -10.31
C ALA A 2 19.89 2.18 -9.38
N GLY A 3 18.69 1.99 -9.96
CA GLY A 3 17.47 1.70 -9.20
C GLY A 3 17.55 0.45 -8.32
N TYR A 4 18.13 -0.63 -8.85
CA TYR A 4 18.35 -1.86 -8.08
C TYR A 4 19.28 -1.66 -6.88
N LYS A 5 20.36 -0.88 -7.05
CA LYS A 5 21.26 -0.52 -5.93
C LYS A 5 20.54 0.31 -4.86
N LEU A 6 19.65 1.21 -5.28
CA LEU A 6 18.83 1.99 -4.34
C LEU A 6 17.83 1.09 -3.62
N PHE A 7 17.16 0.20 -4.33
CA PHE A 7 16.21 -0.78 -3.79
C PHE A 7 16.87 -1.65 -2.70
N ASN A 8 18.11 -2.09 -2.92
CA ASN A 8 18.90 -2.88 -1.97
C ASN A 8 19.65 -2.05 -0.91
N GLY A 9 19.62 -0.73 -1.00
CA GLY A 9 20.42 0.17 -0.18
C GLY A 9 19.57 1.25 0.46
N LYS A 10 19.77 2.50 0.01
CA LYS A 10 19.13 3.69 0.60
C LYS A 10 17.60 3.63 0.63
N GLY A 11 16.97 2.98 -0.35
CA GLY A 11 15.52 2.80 -0.38
C GLY A 11 15.01 1.75 0.62
N ASN A 12 15.89 0.95 1.21
CA ASN A 12 15.60 -0.12 2.17
C ASN A 12 14.50 -1.11 1.72
N CYS A 13 14.16 -1.14 0.43
CA CYS A 13 13.04 -1.92 -0.09
C CYS A 13 13.30 -3.42 0.08
N ASN A 14 14.55 -3.83 -0.10
CA ASN A 14 14.96 -5.22 0.02
C ASN A 14 14.80 -5.78 1.44
N SER A 15 14.62 -4.96 2.49
CA SER A 15 14.39 -5.46 3.86
C SER A 15 13.08 -6.27 3.99
N CYS A 16 12.08 -5.97 3.16
CA CYS A 16 10.81 -6.68 3.11
C CYS A 16 10.55 -7.32 1.72
N HIS A 17 10.99 -6.68 0.64
CA HIS A 17 10.79 -7.18 -0.72
C HIS A 17 12.02 -7.95 -1.22
N LEU A 18 12.31 -9.07 -0.57
CA LEU A 18 13.54 -9.85 -0.75
C LEU A 18 13.83 -10.22 -2.21
N ASP A 19 14.95 -9.71 -2.73
CA ASP A 19 15.52 -10.03 -4.05
C ASP A 19 16.36 -11.31 -4.04
N GLY A 20 16.29 -12.09 -2.95
CA GLY A 20 17.03 -13.33 -2.77
C GLY A 20 18.46 -13.15 -2.26
N LEU A 21 18.96 -11.92 -2.14
CA LEU A 21 20.21 -11.57 -1.45
C LEU A 21 19.95 -11.23 0.04
N SER A 22 21.00 -11.08 0.84
CA SER A 22 20.88 -10.76 2.27
C SER A 22 20.51 -9.29 2.49
N THR A 23 19.76 -9.02 3.55
CA THR A 23 19.21 -7.68 3.85
C THR A 23 19.87 -7.01 5.05
N THR A 24 20.88 -7.62 5.65
CA THR A 24 21.53 -7.12 6.88
C THR A 24 22.49 -5.95 6.64
N LEU A 25 22.32 -5.19 5.57
CA LEU A 25 23.24 -4.11 5.19
C LEU A 25 22.82 -2.78 5.81
N MET A 26 23.82 -2.07 6.34
CA MET A 26 23.64 -0.69 6.79
C MET A 26 23.77 0.30 5.63
N ALA A 27 23.31 1.54 5.83
CA ALA A 27 23.45 2.61 4.86
C ALA A 27 24.92 2.77 4.40
N GLY A 28 25.14 2.69 3.09
CA GLY A 28 26.48 2.77 2.48
C GLY A 28 27.18 1.43 2.25
N GLN A 29 26.59 0.30 2.66
CA GLN A 29 27.10 -1.03 2.33
C GLN A 29 26.48 -1.57 1.03
N THR A 30 27.20 -2.46 0.34
CA THR A 30 26.75 -3.15 -0.88
C THR A 30 26.75 -4.65 -0.63
N ASP A 31 25.66 -5.35 -1.00
CA ASP A 31 25.64 -6.81 -0.85
C ASP A 31 26.59 -7.44 -1.87
N THR A 32 27.45 -8.33 -1.37
CA THR A 32 28.34 -9.17 -2.19
C THR A 32 28.04 -10.65 -2.01
N GLY A 33 27.00 -10.99 -1.24
CA GLY A 33 26.51 -12.35 -1.03
C GLY A 33 25.99 -12.99 -2.31
N THR A 34 26.00 -14.32 -2.35
CA THR A 34 25.39 -15.08 -3.44
C THR A 34 23.87 -15.18 -3.22
N PRO A 35 23.02 -14.97 -4.25
CA PRO A 35 21.58 -15.13 -4.10
C PRO A 35 21.21 -16.52 -3.57
N ALA A 36 20.44 -16.56 -2.49
CA ALA A 36 19.87 -17.78 -1.95
C ALA A 36 18.84 -18.41 -2.92
N SER A 37 18.32 -17.62 -3.86
CA SER A 37 17.42 -18.06 -4.92
C SER A 37 17.76 -17.38 -6.25
N THR A 38 17.80 -18.15 -7.34
CA THR A 38 17.88 -17.62 -8.72
C THR A 38 16.53 -17.11 -9.24
N ARG A 39 15.47 -17.20 -8.42
CA ARG A 39 14.10 -16.77 -8.72
C ARG A 39 13.56 -15.95 -7.54
N PRO A 40 13.99 -14.69 -7.39
CA PRO A 40 13.59 -13.88 -6.26
C PRO A 40 12.11 -13.57 -6.27
N LEU A 41 11.41 -13.75 -5.14
CA LEU A 41 9.98 -13.52 -5.05
C LEU A 41 9.65 -12.05 -4.74
N PHE A 42 10.62 -11.23 -4.36
CA PHE A 42 10.44 -9.82 -3.99
C PHE A 42 9.38 -9.62 -2.90
N THR A 43 9.36 -10.54 -1.94
CA THR A 43 8.56 -10.51 -0.72
C THR A 43 9.20 -11.43 0.32
N CYS A 44 9.10 -11.04 1.59
CA CYS A 44 9.44 -11.87 2.74
C CYS A 44 8.24 -12.68 3.28
N PHE A 45 7.04 -12.48 2.72
CA PHE A 45 5.76 -12.98 3.23
C PHE A 45 5.40 -12.55 4.66
N GLY A 46 6.19 -11.64 5.23
CA GLY A 46 5.92 -10.98 6.50
C GLY A 46 4.77 -9.98 6.41
N TYR A 47 4.52 -9.32 7.52
CA TYR A 47 3.39 -8.40 7.69
C TYR A 47 3.91 -7.11 8.35
N SER A 48 3.50 -5.97 7.81
CA SER A 48 3.83 -4.65 8.35
C SER A 48 2.62 -3.73 8.24
N ASN A 49 2.44 -2.83 9.21
CA ASN A 49 1.55 -1.69 9.06
C ASN A 49 2.40 -0.51 8.57
N LEU A 50 2.18 -0.08 7.33
CA LEU A 50 2.94 1.03 6.74
C LEU A 50 2.29 2.40 6.99
N GLY A 51 1.27 2.49 7.84
CA GLY A 51 0.63 3.76 8.16
C GLY A 51 -0.14 4.36 6.98
N LEU A 52 -0.74 3.52 6.13
CA LEU A 52 -1.47 4.00 4.96
C LEU A 52 -2.76 4.71 5.39
N PRO A 53 -3.10 5.87 4.79
CA PRO A 53 -4.38 6.51 5.05
C PRO A 53 -5.57 5.68 4.58
N LEU A 54 -6.72 5.92 5.23
CA LEU A 54 -8.01 5.45 4.75
C LEU A 54 -8.29 6.04 3.37
N ASN A 55 -8.72 5.20 2.42
CA ASN A 55 -9.11 5.62 1.09
C ASN A 55 -10.63 5.81 0.99
N PRO A 56 -11.17 7.04 1.05
CA PRO A 56 -12.61 7.26 1.04
C PRO A 56 -13.27 6.85 -0.29
N ARG A 57 -12.49 6.61 -1.36
CA ARG A 57 -13.00 6.13 -2.66
C ARG A 57 -13.35 4.65 -2.68
N ASP A 58 -12.99 3.89 -1.65
CA ASP A 58 -13.41 2.50 -1.57
C ASP A 58 -14.93 2.45 -1.46
N ALA A 59 -15.57 1.78 -2.43
CA ALA A 59 -17.02 1.65 -2.51
C ALA A 59 -17.59 0.96 -1.26
N PHE A 60 -16.79 0.13 -0.60
CA PHE A 60 -17.17 -0.57 0.62
C PHE A 60 -17.70 0.36 1.72
N TYR A 61 -17.15 1.57 1.88
CA TYR A 61 -17.63 2.53 2.89
C TYR A 61 -19.05 3.05 2.64
N TYR A 62 -19.59 2.87 1.43
CA TYR A 62 -20.92 3.33 1.03
C TYR A 62 -21.94 2.19 0.92
N GLN A 63 -21.52 0.93 1.10
CA GLN A 63 -22.38 -0.26 1.05
C GLN A 63 -23.11 -0.48 2.39
N THR A 64 -23.77 0.57 2.87
CA THR A 64 -24.46 0.64 4.19
C THR A 64 -25.94 0.29 4.14
N LYS A 65 -26.45 -0.07 2.96
CA LYS A 65 -27.83 -0.46 2.74
C LYS A 65 -27.89 -1.94 2.31
N PRO A 66 -28.95 -2.66 2.70
CA PRO A 66 -29.14 -4.03 2.25
C PRO A 66 -29.30 -4.06 0.73
N ASP A 67 -28.69 -5.06 0.11
CA ASP A 67 -28.98 -5.44 -1.27
C ASP A 67 -30.38 -6.09 -1.38
N PHE A 68 -30.71 -6.57 -2.58
CA PHE A 68 -32.01 -7.20 -2.83
C PHE A 68 -32.20 -8.55 -2.12
N PHE A 69 -31.14 -9.15 -1.57
CA PHE A 69 -31.18 -10.34 -0.73
C PHE A 69 -31.25 -10.00 0.78
N GLY A 70 -31.21 -8.72 1.15
CA GLY A 70 -31.19 -8.27 2.53
C GLY A 70 -29.79 -8.24 3.15
N PHE A 71 -28.73 -8.48 2.39
CA PHE A 71 -27.35 -8.44 2.88
C PHE A 71 -26.80 -7.01 2.83
N THR A 72 -26.28 -6.52 3.96
CA THR A 72 -25.58 -5.23 4.03
C THR A 72 -24.08 -5.49 4.16
N PRO A 73 -23.26 -5.26 3.12
CA PRO A 73 -21.83 -5.57 3.16
C PRO A 73 -21.07 -4.80 4.25
N ASN A 74 -21.37 -3.51 4.42
CA ASN A 74 -20.75 -2.67 5.45
C ASN A 74 -21.81 -1.84 6.19
N PRO A 75 -22.47 -2.38 7.22
CA PRO A 75 -23.47 -1.63 7.96
C PRO A 75 -22.87 -0.47 8.79
N TYR A 76 -21.55 -0.39 8.91
CA TYR A 76 -20.85 0.60 9.74
C TYR A 76 -20.29 1.77 8.94
N GLY A 77 -20.27 1.68 7.61
CA GLY A 77 -19.71 2.70 6.73
C GLY A 77 -18.30 3.12 7.15
N PHE A 78 -18.08 4.43 7.29
CA PHE A 78 -16.81 5.02 7.74
C PHE A 78 -16.44 4.74 9.21
N GLY A 79 -17.27 4.01 9.97
CA GLY A 79 -16.89 3.46 11.28
C GLY A 79 -16.09 2.16 11.18
N TYR A 80 -15.97 1.57 9.99
CA TYR A 80 -15.11 0.42 9.72
C TYR A 80 -13.62 0.83 9.70
N ARG A 81 -12.75 -0.07 10.17
CA ARG A 81 -11.29 0.03 10.05
C ARG A 81 -10.74 -1.32 9.62
N ASP A 82 -9.88 -1.32 8.62
CA ASP A 82 -9.21 -2.55 8.20
C ASP A 82 -8.03 -2.87 9.14
N LEU A 83 -8.24 -3.78 10.09
CA LEU A 83 -7.16 -4.22 10.99
C LEU A 83 -6.26 -5.31 10.38
N GLY A 84 -6.51 -5.73 9.13
CA GLY A 84 -5.68 -6.70 8.42
C GLY A 84 -5.52 -8.02 9.18
N LEU A 85 -4.27 -8.40 9.46
CA LEU A 85 -3.93 -9.61 10.20
C LEU A 85 -4.62 -9.66 11.58
N GLY A 86 -4.77 -8.52 12.25
CA GLY A 86 -5.49 -8.43 13.52
C GLY A 86 -6.95 -8.86 13.42
N THR A 87 -7.67 -8.50 12.35
CA THR A 87 -9.05 -8.96 12.10
C THR A 87 -9.09 -10.47 11.86
N PHE A 88 -8.15 -11.01 11.08
CA PHE A 88 -8.05 -12.44 10.83
C PHE A 88 -7.84 -13.23 12.13
N LEU A 89 -6.88 -12.80 12.97
CA LEU A 89 -6.55 -13.50 14.21
C LEU A 89 -7.72 -13.53 15.20
N ARG A 90 -8.60 -12.52 15.19
CA ARG A 90 -9.81 -12.48 16.02
C ARG A 90 -11.00 -13.21 15.44
N SER A 91 -10.92 -13.74 14.21
CA SER A 91 -12.13 -14.14 13.44
C SER A 91 -13.15 -13.00 13.40
N GLY A 92 -12.66 -11.76 13.24
CA GLY A 92 -13.44 -10.54 13.32
C GLY A 92 -14.38 -10.32 12.13
N PHE A 93 -14.99 -9.15 12.10
CA PHE A 93 -15.94 -8.78 11.06
C PHE A 93 -15.35 -8.95 9.65
N GLY A 94 -16.05 -9.69 8.78
CA GLY A 94 -15.65 -9.92 7.40
C GLY A 94 -14.53 -10.94 7.18
N SER A 95 -14.00 -11.58 8.23
CA SER A 95 -13.00 -12.64 8.10
C SER A 95 -13.57 -14.05 8.33
N ALA A 96 -12.89 -15.04 7.76
CA ALA A 96 -13.17 -16.44 8.05
C ALA A 96 -12.70 -16.82 9.47
N PRO A 97 -13.24 -17.90 10.07
CA PRO A 97 -12.75 -18.40 11.35
C PRO A 97 -11.25 -18.66 11.33
N ASN A 98 -10.55 -18.12 12.32
CA ASN A 98 -9.14 -18.40 12.56
C ASN A 98 -8.96 -19.92 12.82
N PRO A 99 -8.09 -20.62 12.08
CA PRO A 99 -7.89 -22.06 12.25
C PRO A 99 -7.29 -22.43 13.62
N ASN A 100 -6.74 -21.47 14.37
CA ASN A 100 -6.17 -21.70 15.69
C ASN A 100 -6.51 -20.56 16.66
N SER A 101 -7.47 -20.80 17.55
CA SER A 101 -7.94 -19.84 18.54
C SER A 101 -6.84 -19.35 19.50
N ASN A 102 -5.75 -20.11 19.70
CA ASN A 102 -4.63 -19.68 20.56
C ASN A 102 -3.86 -18.49 19.95
N TRP A 103 -4.00 -18.22 18.65
CA TRP A 103 -3.33 -17.07 18.02
C TRP A 103 -4.05 -15.74 18.24
N THR A 104 -5.31 -15.78 18.70
CA THR A 104 -6.11 -14.58 18.99
C THR A 104 -5.37 -13.60 19.92
N GLN A 105 -4.54 -14.12 20.84
CA GLN A 105 -3.74 -13.30 21.76
C GLN A 105 -2.73 -12.37 21.07
N TYR A 106 -2.31 -12.67 19.84
CA TYR A 106 -1.34 -11.87 19.07
C TYR A 106 -2.00 -10.77 18.23
N ALA A 107 -3.32 -10.76 18.13
CA ALA A 107 -4.06 -9.81 17.32
C ALA A 107 -3.74 -8.33 17.62
N PRO A 108 -3.58 -7.88 18.89
CA PRO A 108 -3.30 -6.46 19.19
C PRO A 108 -1.97 -5.97 18.63
N LEU A 109 -0.99 -6.87 18.52
CA LEU A 109 0.36 -6.58 18.03
C LEU A 109 0.45 -6.59 16.49
N THR A 110 -0.65 -6.92 15.83
CA THR A 110 -0.72 -7.09 14.37
C THR A 110 -1.86 -6.30 13.72
N ASP A 111 -2.59 -5.50 14.51
CA ASP A 111 -3.60 -4.58 13.98
C ASP A 111 -2.98 -3.61 12.98
N GLY A 112 -3.63 -3.50 11.81
CA GLY A 112 -3.21 -2.67 10.67
C GLY A 112 -2.13 -3.32 9.80
N GLN A 113 -1.57 -4.47 10.20
CA GLN A 113 -0.55 -5.13 9.41
C GLN A 113 -1.14 -5.86 8.21
N MET A 114 -0.55 -5.60 7.05
CA MET A 114 -0.88 -6.25 5.78
C MET A 114 0.31 -7.08 5.30
N GLN A 115 0.04 -8.17 4.60
CA GLN A 115 1.12 -9.00 4.05
C GLN A 115 1.93 -8.21 3.02
N THR A 116 3.25 -8.29 3.10
CA THR A 116 4.15 -7.75 2.09
C THR A 116 3.90 -8.48 0.76
N SER A 117 3.33 -7.77 -0.21
CA SER A 117 3.06 -8.32 -1.54
C SER A 117 4.35 -8.45 -2.36
N THR A 118 4.37 -9.36 -3.34
CA THR A 118 5.48 -9.44 -4.30
C THR A 118 5.60 -8.16 -5.11
N ALA A 119 6.84 -7.74 -5.41
CA ALA A 119 7.09 -6.65 -6.37
C ALA A 119 7.16 -7.15 -7.84
N ARG A 120 7.04 -8.45 -8.09
CA ARG A 120 6.89 -8.98 -9.47
C ARG A 120 5.60 -8.46 -10.07
N ASP A 121 5.64 -8.10 -11.35
CA ASP A 121 4.50 -7.57 -12.11
C ASP A 121 3.85 -6.33 -11.47
N VAL A 122 4.56 -5.65 -10.56
CA VAL A 122 4.03 -4.43 -9.91
C VAL A 122 3.76 -3.35 -10.96
N ALA A 123 4.54 -3.31 -12.04
CA ALA A 123 4.39 -2.41 -13.17
C ALA A 123 3.64 -3.03 -14.37
N MET A 124 3.09 -4.24 -14.23
CA MET A 124 2.39 -4.91 -15.32
C MET A 124 1.17 -4.09 -15.76
N THR A 125 1.07 -3.88 -17.07
CA THR A 125 0.04 -3.07 -17.73
C THR A 125 -0.37 -3.68 -19.06
N PRO A 126 -1.58 -3.37 -19.57
CA PRO A 126 -1.96 -3.68 -20.95
C PRO A 126 -1.02 -2.98 -21.96
N PRO A 127 -0.74 -3.57 -23.14
CA PRO A 127 0.16 -3.02 -24.15
C PRO A 127 -0.24 -1.65 -24.67
N GLN A 128 -1.55 -1.38 -24.70
CA GLN A 128 -2.10 -0.11 -25.14
C GLN A 128 -1.72 1.04 -24.18
N CYS A 129 -1.44 0.72 -22.91
CA CYS A 129 -1.05 1.65 -21.87
C CYS A 129 0.25 1.15 -21.20
N PRO A 130 1.42 1.26 -21.85
CA PRO A 130 2.64 0.50 -21.54
C PRO A 130 3.35 0.92 -20.24
N THR A 131 2.68 1.70 -19.40
CA THR A 131 3.21 2.25 -18.16
C THR A 131 2.07 2.53 -17.19
N THR A 132 2.38 2.48 -15.90
CA THR A 132 1.51 2.99 -14.83
C THR A 132 1.70 4.49 -14.61
N GLU A 133 2.67 5.13 -15.27
CA GLU A 133 3.11 6.50 -15.04
C GLU A 133 2.68 7.46 -16.16
N ALA A 134 2.23 8.67 -15.79
CA ALA A 134 2.02 9.78 -16.71
C ALA A 134 3.34 10.54 -17.06
N PRO A 135 3.39 11.38 -18.13
CA PRO A 135 2.36 11.63 -19.13
C PRO A 135 2.46 10.67 -20.33
N GLY A 136 1.30 10.30 -20.87
CA GLY A 136 1.17 9.35 -21.98
C GLY A 136 -0.06 8.48 -21.79
N PRO A 137 -0.32 7.50 -22.67
CA PRO A 137 -1.30 6.46 -22.38
C PRO A 137 -0.80 5.60 -21.20
N TYR A 138 -1.47 5.71 -20.04
CA TYR A 138 -1.12 4.92 -18.85
C TYR A 138 -2.31 4.11 -18.34
N PHE A 139 -2.00 2.97 -17.72
CA PHE A 139 -2.97 2.17 -16.99
C PHE A 139 -3.02 2.64 -15.54
N GLN A 140 -4.19 3.10 -15.11
CA GLN A 140 -4.41 3.54 -13.74
C GLN A 140 -4.48 2.32 -12.81
N LYS A 141 -3.32 1.82 -12.40
CA LYS A 141 -3.21 0.76 -11.41
C LYS A 141 -3.50 1.31 -10.01
N GLU A 142 -3.99 0.45 -9.14
CA GLU A 142 -4.22 0.75 -7.73
C GLU A 142 -3.19 -0.02 -6.91
N PHE A 143 -2.55 0.66 -5.97
CA PHE A 143 -1.47 0.10 -5.15
C PHE A 143 -1.84 0.14 -3.66
N PHE A 144 -1.15 -0.70 -2.88
CA PHE A 144 -1.48 -1.07 -1.51
C PHE A 144 -2.86 -1.76 -1.37
N HIS A 145 -3.20 -2.18 -0.15
CA HIS A 145 -4.38 -3.01 0.14
C HIS A 145 -5.71 -2.31 -0.17
N ASN A 146 -5.78 -0.97 -0.08
CA ASN A 146 -7.00 -0.18 -0.28
C ASN A 146 -6.98 0.67 -1.56
N GLY A 147 -5.96 0.50 -2.41
CA GLY A 147 -5.85 1.21 -3.68
C GLY A 147 -5.64 2.73 -3.56
N TYR A 148 -5.27 3.27 -2.39
CA TYR A 148 -5.09 4.72 -2.18
C TYR A 148 -4.08 5.33 -3.17
N ILE A 149 -3.03 4.59 -3.49
CA ILE A 149 -1.94 5.03 -4.38
C ILE A 149 -2.22 4.63 -5.82
N LYS A 150 -1.83 5.50 -6.75
CA LYS A 150 -2.27 5.46 -8.15
C LYS A 150 -1.11 5.39 -9.17
N SER A 151 0.14 5.44 -8.75
CA SER A 151 1.31 5.27 -9.64
C SER A 151 2.47 4.65 -8.85
N LEU A 152 3.46 4.07 -9.56
CA LEU A 152 4.70 3.61 -8.93
C LEU A 152 5.48 4.78 -8.34
N LYS A 153 5.44 5.96 -8.99
CA LYS A 153 6.04 7.17 -8.43
C LYS A 153 5.46 7.50 -7.05
N GLN A 154 4.14 7.53 -6.91
CA GLN A 154 3.51 7.77 -5.61
C GLN A 154 3.80 6.65 -4.61
N LEU A 155 3.87 5.39 -5.06
CA LEU A 155 4.22 4.24 -4.22
C LEU A 155 5.59 4.42 -3.59
N VAL A 156 6.62 4.68 -4.41
CA VAL A 156 7.98 4.91 -3.94
C VAL A 156 8.06 6.18 -3.07
N HIS A 157 7.34 7.23 -3.46
CA HIS A 157 7.32 8.49 -2.72
C HIS A 157 6.69 8.35 -1.32
N PHE A 158 5.67 7.50 -1.17
CA PHE A 158 5.10 7.17 0.14
C PHE A 158 6.13 6.56 1.07
N TYR A 159 6.84 5.50 0.62
CA TYR A 159 7.94 4.91 1.39
C TYR A 159 9.04 5.91 1.73
N ASN A 160 9.30 6.88 0.86
CA ASN A 160 10.33 7.89 1.08
C ASN A 160 9.92 8.97 2.08
N THR A 161 8.66 9.41 2.09
CA THR A 161 8.30 10.72 2.66
C THR A 161 7.10 10.73 3.61
N ARG A 162 6.42 9.60 3.87
CA ARG A 162 5.24 9.60 4.76
C ARG A 162 5.49 10.20 6.15
N ASP A 163 6.67 10.00 6.72
CA ASP A 163 7.07 10.50 8.03
C ASP A 163 7.76 11.89 7.93
N ALA A 164 8.13 12.32 6.72
CA ALA A 164 8.65 13.66 6.45
C ALA A 164 7.51 14.69 6.26
N PHE A 165 6.37 14.27 5.72
CA PHE A 165 5.20 15.12 5.50
C PHE A 165 3.89 14.61 6.13
N PRO A 166 3.88 14.18 7.42
CA PRO A 166 2.66 13.71 8.08
C PRO A 166 1.75 14.89 8.46
N PHE A 167 0.45 14.74 8.21
CA PHE A 167 -0.56 15.70 8.63
C PHE A 167 -1.69 14.98 9.37
N LYS A 168 -2.13 15.60 10.48
CA LYS A 168 -3.29 15.13 11.26
C LYS A 168 -4.61 15.55 10.59
N VAL A 169 -4.82 15.08 9.37
CA VAL A 169 -5.99 15.31 8.52
C VAL A 169 -6.39 14.00 7.85
N THR A 170 -7.61 13.92 7.32
CA THR A 170 -8.05 12.79 6.49
C THR A 170 -7.89 13.11 5.00
N SER A 171 -8.00 12.10 4.13
CA SER A 171 -7.91 12.29 2.68
C SER A 171 -8.90 13.36 2.19
N GLY A 172 -8.43 14.21 1.29
CA GLY A 172 -9.10 15.39 0.74
C GLY A 172 -9.04 16.65 1.63
N HIS A 173 -8.31 16.62 2.75
CA HIS A 173 -8.23 17.73 3.71
C HIS A 173 -6.81 18.26 3.94
N CYS A 174 -5.90 18.03 3.01
CA CYS A 174 -4.56 18.62 3.08
C CYS A 174 -4.63 20.16 3.19
N PRO A 175 -3.73 20.80 3.98
CA PRO A 175 -3.73 22.24 4.14
C PRO A 175 -3.55 23.00 2.83
N ALA A 176 -3.99 24.27 2.80
CA ALA A 176 -3.79 25.13 1.63
C ALA A 176 -2.29 25.23 1.25
N GLY A 177 -2.00 25.11 -0.04
CA GLY A 177 -0.63 25.11 -0.56
C GLY A 177 0.07 23.75 -0.48
N LYS A 178 -0.57 22.72 0.09
CA LYS A 178 -0.11 21.34 0.09
C LYS A 178 -0.85 20.49 -0.92
N THR A 179 -0.17 19.45 -1.40
CA THR A 179 -0.71 18.47 -2.35
C THR A 179 -0.66 17.09 -1.72
N GLU A 180 -1.83 16.47 -1.56
CA GLU A 180 -1.95 15.11 -1.04
C GLU A 180 -1.13 14.14 -1.89
N LYS A 181 -0.43 13.20 -1.23
CA LYS A 181 0.49 12.23 -1.85
C LYS A 181 1.78 12.80 -2.43
N VAL A 182 2.05 14.08 -2.20
CA VAL A 182 3.30 14.74 -2.58
C VAL A 182 3.97 15.33 -1.34
N ASP A 183 3.37 16.35 -0.74
CA ASP A 183 3.94 17.01 0.44
C ASP A 183 2.93 17.14 1.58
N CYS A 184 1.92 16.27 1.54
CA CYS A 184 0.96 16.01 2.60
C CYS A 184 0.49 14.55 2.55
N TRP A 185 0.76 13.83 3.63
CA TRP A 185 0.22 12.50 3.90
C TRP A 185 -0.81 12.61 5.03
N PRO A 186 -2.10 12.31 4.74
CA PRO A 186 -3.12 12.20 5.77
C PRO A 186 -2.73 11.17 6.84
N MET A 187 -3.40 11.22 7.98
CA MET A 187 -3.13 10.27 9.07
C MET A 187 -3.42 8.82 8.64
N PRO A 188 -2.64 7.85 9.16
CA PRO A 188 -2.91 6.43 8.99
C PRO A 188 -4.34 6.03 9.37
N GLU A 189 -4.90 5.03 8.69
CA GLU A 189 -6.17 4.42 9.09
C GLU A 189 -6.06 3.73 10.46
N VAL A 190 -4.94 3.04 10.70
CA VAL A 190 -4.61 2.36 11.95
C VAL A 190 -3.23 2.83 12.40
N LEU A 191 -3.15 3.48 13.58
CA LEU A 191 -1.88 4.01 14.13
C LEU A 191 -1.10 2.96 14.95
N ASN A 192 -1.73 1.82 15.23
CA ASN A 192 -1.11 0.73 15.96
C ASN A 192 -0.06 0.03 15.11
N ASN A 193 1.06 -0.38 15.72
CA ASN A 193 2.06 -1.25 15.08
C ASN A 193 2.69 -0.70 13.79
N GLU A 194 2.70 0.63 13.61
CA GLU A 194 3.33 1.27 12.46
C GLU A 194 4.83 0.92 12.38
N ASP A 195 5.25 0.47 11.20
CA ASP A 195 6.62 0.09 10.90
C ASP A 195 7.45 1.32 10.58
N MET A 196 8.30 1.74 11.52
CA MET A 196 9.12 2.94 11.40
C MET A 196 10.49 2.70 10.72
N THR A 197 10.68 1.58 10.02
CA THR A 197 11.93 1.29 9.27
C THR A 197 12.03 2.01 7.92
N VAL A 198 10.91 2.60 7.48
CA VAL A 198 10.74 3.40 6.26
C VAL A 198 9.94 4.66 6.59
N GLY A 199 9.78 5.59 5.64
CA GLY A 199 8.93 6.77 5.77
C GLY A 199 9.68 8.11 5.79
N ASN A 200 10.99 8.10 5.99
CA ASN A 200 11.89 9.25 5.79
C ASN A 200 13.25 8.81 5.25
N LEU A 201 13.26 8.29 4.02
CA LEU A 201 14.45 7.68 3.40
C LEU A 201 15.40 8.73 2.79
N MET A 202 14.98 9.99 2.74
CA MET A 202 15.72 11.12 2.16
C MET A 202 16.19 10.86 0.72
N LEU A 203 15.42 10.08 -0.05
CA LEU A 203 15.64 9.91 -1.49
C LEU A 203 15.31 11.22 -2.21
N SER A 204 16.14 11.58 -3.18
CA SER A 204 15.85 12.63 -4.15
C SER A 204 14.84 12.15 -5.20
N ASP A 205 14.19 13.08 -5.91
CA ASP A 205 13.26 12.75 -7.00
C ASP A 205 13.90 11.82 -8.06
N THR A 206 15.16 12.09 -8.41
CA THR A 206 15.94 11.25 -9.33
C THR A 206 16.13 9.83 -8.80
N GLU A 207 16.44 9.67 -7.52
CA GLU A 207 16.61 8.34 -6.90
C GLU A 207 15.28 7.57 -6.88
N GLU A 208 14.17 8.24 -6.55
CA GLU A 208 12.85 7.63 -6.63
C GLU A 208 12.51 7.16 -8.06
N ASN A 209 12.77 8.00 -9.07
CA ASN A 209 12.53 7.65 -10.48
C ASN A 209 13.42 6.47 -10.92
N GLN A 210 14.63 6.35 -10.39
CA GLN A 210 15.50 5.21 -10.64
C GLN A 210 14.93 3.92 -10.03
N ILE A 211 14.36 3.98 -8.82
CA ILE A 211 13.65 2.82 -8.21
C ILE A 211 12.43 2.45 -9.06
N VAL A 212 11.61 3.42 -9.49
CA VAL A 212 10.47 3.17 -10.39
C VAL A 212 10.93 2.46 -11.67
N ALA A 213 12.00 2.93 -12.30
CA ALA A 213 12.56 2.28 -13.49
C ALA A 213 13.02 0.84 -13.21
N PHE A 214 13.54 0.53 -12.03
CA PHE A 214 13.84 -0.84 -11.63
C PHE A 214 12.57 -1.69 -11.46
N LEU A 215 11.55 -1.19 -10.77
CA LEU A 215 10.28 -1.91 -10.58
C LEU A 215 9.61 -2.25 -11.92
N GLN A 216 9.74 -1.38 -12.93
CA GLN A 216 9.25 -1.64 -14.28
C GLN A 216 9.92 -2.86 -14.93
N THR A 217 11.18 -3.16 -14.58
CA THR A 217 11.89 -4.35 -15.09
C THR A 217 11.41 -5.67 -14.48
N LEU A 218 10.61 -5.62 -13.42
CA LEU A 218 10.06 -6.81 -12.75
C LEU A 218 8.77 -7.33 -13.40
N THR A 219 8.42 -6.81 -14.57
CA THR A 219 7.26 -7.24 -15.35
C THR A 219 7.65 -8.42 -16.24
N ASP A 220 6.97 -9.55 -16.07
CA ASP A 220 7.18 -10.74 -16.87
C ASP A 220 6.68 -10.55 -18.33
N GLY A 221 7.01 -11.48 -19.22
CA GLY A 221 6.53 -11.46 -20.61
C GLY A 221 7.39 -10.66 -21.59
N TYR A 222 8.56 -10.17 -21.18
CA TYR A 222 9.53 -9.52 -22.09
C TYR A 222 9.93 -10.42 -23.28
N THR A 223 9.99 -11.74 -23.07
CA THR A 223 10.39 -12.73 -24.09
C THR A 223 9.23 -13.54 -24.67
N THR A 224 8.05 -13.52 -24.06
CA THR A 224 6.86 -14.24 -24.54
C THR A 224 5.63 -13.42 -24.19
N PRO A 225 5.00 -12.77 -25.19
CA PRO A 225 3.78 -11.98 -24.97
C PRO A 225 2.67 -12.86 -24.40
N TYR A 226 1.90 -12.33 -23.46
CA TYR A 226 0.73 -13.04 -22.92
C TYR A 226 -0.28 -13.33 -24.05
N PRO A 227 -0.91 -14.53 -24.09
CA PRO A 227 -1.89 -14.88 -25.14
C PRO A 227 -3.01 -13.85 -25.28
N ASP A 228 -3.44 -13.27 -24.16
CA ASP A 228 -4.55 -12.32 -24.07
C ASP A 228 -4.08 -10.87 -23.92
N ILE A 229 -2.82 -10.56 -24.24
CA ILE A 229 -2.27 -9.21 -24.04
C ILE A 229 -3.09 -8.13 -24.79
N ASN A 230 -3.80 -8.52 -25.85
CA ASN A 230 -4.64 -7.63 -26.67
C ASN A 230 -6.14 -7.63 -26.27
N THR A 231 -6.57 -8.37 -25.25
CA THR A 231 -7.99 -8.45 -24.86
C THR A 231 -8.45 -7.33 -23.94
N PHE A 232 -7.55 -6.46 -23.48
CA PHE A 232 -7.95 -5.29 -22.70
C PHE A 232 -8.85 -4.35 -23.51
N THR A 233 -10.12 -4.26 -23.13
CA THR A 233 -11.13 -3.38 -23.75
C THR A 233 -11.31 -2.05 -23.03
N GLY A 234 -10.50 -1.78 -21.99
CA GLY A 234 -10.56 -0.52 -21.25
C GLY A 234 -9.86 0.63 -22.00
N THR A 235 -9.94 1.83 -21.43
CA THR A 235 -9.33 3.04 -22.02
C THR A 235 -8.11 3.46 -21.20
N CYS A 236 -7.00 3.72 -21.89
CA CYS A 236 -5.83 4.33 -21.28
C CYS A 236 -6.15 5.76 -20.84
N GLN A 237 -5.63 6.15 -19.68
CA GLN A 237 -5.69 7.54 -19.24
C GLN A 237 -4.56 8.33 -19.90
N THR A 238 -4.72 9.66 -20.00
CA THR A 238 -3.69 10.55 -20.57
C THR A 238 -3.59 11.86 -19.78
N GLY A 239 -2.40 12.46 -19.79
CA GLY A 239 -2.14 13.75 -19.13
C GLY A 239 -1.76 13.63 -17.65
N GLY A 240 -1.58 14.78 -16.99
CA GLY A 240 -1.14 14.84 -15.59
C GLY A 240 0.34 14.51 -15.40
N SER A 241 0.72 14.21 -14.15
CA SER A 241 2.05 13.73 -13.79
C SER A 241 1.95 12.47 -12.93
N ALA A 242 2.97 11.62 -12.97
CA ALA A 242 3.02 10.42 -12.16
C ALA A 242 2.92 10.72 -10.65
N ALA A 243 3.48 11.84 -10.19
CA ALA A 243 3.44 12.25 -8.78
C ALA A 243 2.03 12.63 -8.30
N THR A 244 1.18 13.17 -9.17
CA THR A 244 -0.18 13.62 -8.81
C THR A 244 -1.28 12.77 -9.45
N GLN A 245 -0.93 11.61 -10.02
CA GLN A 245 -1.86 10.71 -10.66
C GLN A 245 -3.01 10.33 -9.71
N GLY A 246 -4.25 10.47 -10.18
CA GLY A 246 -5.46 10.24 -9.39
C GLY A 246 -5.84 11.34 -8.40
N ASN A 247 -5.03 12.39 -8.20
CA ASN A 247 -5.38 13.50 -7.29
C ASN A 247 -6.61 14.29 -7.75
N ASN A 248 -6.84 14.34 -9.07
CA ASN A 248 -8.05 14.90 -9.67
C ASN A 248 -9.34 14.15 -9.31
N THR A 249 -9.21 12.95 -8.73
CA THR A 249 -10.32 12.11 -8.29
C THR A 249 -10.39 11.98 -6.78
N LEU A 250 -9.57 12.69 -6.01
CA LEU A 250 -9.68 12.70 -4.55
C LEU A 250 -11.08 13.13 -4.13
N ILE A 251 -11.61 12.44 -3.12
CA ILE A 251 -12.87 12.82 -2.49
C ILE A 251 -12.61 13.13 -1.02
N PRO A 252 -13.11 14.26 -0.50
CA PRO A 252 -13.00 14.56 0.92
C PRO A 252 -13.65 13.47 1.76
N THR A 253 -12.88 12.93 2.70
CA THR A 253 -13.39 11.98 3.69
C THR A 253 -14.48 12.67 4.52
N PRO A 254 -15.69 12.10 4.68
CA PRO A 254 -16.69 12.68 5.58
C PRO A 254 -16.15 12.73 7.02
N PRO A 255 -16.79 13.46 7.95
CA PRO A 255 -16.43 13.41 9.36
C PRO A 255 -16.31 11.96 9.83
N LEU A 256 -15.09 11.57 10.20
CA LEU A 256 -14.75 10.19 10.47
C LEU A 256 -15.31 9.81 11.86
N PRO A 257 -16.28 8.89 11.95
CA PRO A 257 -16.73 8.41 13.25
C PRO A 257 -15.64 7.54 13.90
N PRO A 258 -15.66 7.39 15.24
CA PRO A 258 -14.80 6.43 15.92
C PRO A 258 -14.97 5.02 15.34
N CYS A 259 -13.91 4.23 15.37
CA CYS A 259 -14.01 2.82 15.01
C CYS A 259 -15.09 2.10 15.83
N VAL A 260 -15.94 1.31 15.17
CA VAL A 260 -17.02 0.59 15.83
C VAL A 260 -16.52 -0.52 16.74
N ASN A 261 -17.23 -0.76 17.84
CA ASN A 261 -16.84 -1.72 18.89
C ASN A 261 -16.73 -3.16 18.36
N VAL A 262 -17.58 -3.56 17.41
CA VAL A 262 -17.52 -4.90 16.78
C VAL A 262 -16.27 -5.14 15.93
N ILE A 263 -15.45 -4.11 15.70
CA ILE A 263 -14.15 -4.20 15.03
C ILE A 263 -13.05 -3.92 16.05
N CYS A 264 -13.01 -2.71 16.61
CA CYS A 264 -11.90 -2.25 17.44
C CYS A 264 -12.05 -2.57 18.94
N GLY A 265 -13.22 -3.03 19.39
CA GLY A 265 -13.44 -3.47 20.77
C GLY A 265 -13.54 -4.99 20.93
N VAL A 266 -13.24 -5.76 19.87
CA VAL A 266 -13.14 -7.22 19.95
C VAL A 266 -11.88 -7.59 20.73
N ALA A 267 -12.05 -8.34 21.82
CA ALA A 267 -10.95 -8.76 22.66
C ALA A 267 -10.04 -9.81 21.96
N PRO A 268 -8.73 -9.76 22.21
CA PRO A 268 -8.00 -8.72 22.92
C PRO A 268 -7.96 -7.42 22.12
N THR A 269 -8.20 -6.29 22.78
CA THR A 269 -8.33 -4.99 22.12
C THR A 269 -6.97 -4.48 21.63
N PRO A 270 -6.94 -3.60 20.60
CA PRO A 270 -5.72 -2.99 20.08
C PRO A 270 -4.85 -2.33 21.16
N PHE A 271 -3.53 -2.38 20.99
CA PHE A 271 -2.56 -1.72 21.87
C PHE A 271 -1.52 -0.94 21.05
N PRO A 272 -1.16 0.30 21.41
CA PRO A 272 -1.71 1.12 22.51
C PRO A 272 -3.18 1.52 22.29
N SER A 273 -3.89 1.81 23.39
CA SER A 273 -5.26 2.32 23.40
C SER A 273 -5.28 3.79 23.85
N PRO A 274 -5.94 4.72 23.13
CA PRO A 274 -6.56 4.56 21.82
C PRO A 274 -5.53 4.76 20.69
N GLY A 275 -5.41 3.78 19.78
CA GLY A 275 -4.56 3.88 18.58
C GLY A 275 -5.33 3.88 17.27
N ILE A 276 -6.68 3.85 17.32
CA ILE A 276 -7.52 3.79 16.12
C ILE A 276 -8.52 4.94 16.16
N PRO A 277 -8.35 5.96 15.30
CA PRO A 277 -9.23 7.11 15.22
C PRO A 277 -10.62 6.74 14.71
#